data_AF-A0A3B1DIL6-F1
#
_entry.id   AF-A0A3B1DIL6-F1
#
_cell.length_a   1.000
_cell.length_b   1.000
_cell.length_c   1.000
_cell.angle_alpha   90.00
_cell.angle_beta   90.00
_cell.angle_gamma   90.00
#
_symmetry.space_group_name_H-M   'P 1'
#
loop_
_entity.id
_entity.type
_entity.pdbx_description
1 polymer ?
#
loop_
_entity_poly.entity_id
_entity_poly.type
_entity_poly.pdbx_seq_one_letter_code
_entity_poly.pdbx_strand_id
1 'polypeptide(L)'
;MNSRQRIVSFLIIILSGFFFQTSEVWGHINQKTPNDTYSKTQIILNHVAYIREKQGIDAPITIEIPPQKGKTPGHVLKKSYEILEKISKFRVNNSYGPITIPPFPTREITPDEVYESTQRIINELELLEEFLKISNLELFNRKVIFIEKTPNDVYRALWQISVAFDTLLGVRGFTPTDVYAQTQRLLGEVNFLRQQQGIGGYVPKPKKLKGKHPNHALASSYKLLNKIILAEKNLWMNPAASKKVPLRVITPTEVYDSVGEVLAEIQRIKFRLGIEHIIPIVKEISQKTPDDVIQNLEWAALLMPEFNTFQIKQRNRKHMQRTPAHVYALTEKIIKELERLRVEKNIKHTSRERKIFSKKEPKHVFIKTTECLEKLNIYRKHIGLGEITKVHHPLREITPNEVYETMFRLYQEIQLLKNENIIQEKDVFNFETFKEKTSMDVFTQALQISQLLDTLLGSKGEYTPSDVFVKVVLIRKEFVLLRERLGVSTDVENFQFEEGKTPKDNMEKAFEILKLLNQIRSRSGIFENELPKYRQGKPLPEDVFNIVDYIIADIIELKMTLGITQYVEDVEFVSEKTPSHVYEQMELLKRLLESIIYQYSHE
;
A
#
# COMPACT_ATOMS: atom_id res chain seq x y z
N MET A 1 -30.00 -81.52 -18.59
CA MET A 1 -30.40 -80.75 -17.39
C MET A 1 -29.14 -80.28 -16.67
N ASN A 2 -29.12 -79.01 -16.24
CA ASN A 2 -28.40 -78.37 -15.11
C ASN A 2 -27.01 -78.90 -14.67
N SER A 3 -25.89 -78.15 -14.64
CA SER A 3 -25.54 -76.76 -14.22
C SER A 3 -24.96 -76.64 -12.78
N ARG A 4 -23.98 -75.72 -12.62
CA ARG A 4 -23.21 -75.36 -11.39
C ARG A 4 -22.16 -76.41 -10.94
N GLN A 5 -20.92 -76.08 -10.53
CA GLN A 5 -20.05 -74.88 -10.54
C GLN A 5 -18.60 -75.43 -10.72
N ARG A 6 -17.57 -74.83 -11.34
CA ARG A 6 -17.16 -73.45 -11.70
C ARG A 6 -16.62 -72.53 -10.59
N ILE A 7 -15.29 -72.34 -10.64
CA ILE A 7 -14.46 -71.15 -10.30
C ILE A 7 -14.25 -70.84 -8.82
N VAL A 8 -13.09 -71.28 -8.30
CA VAL A 8 -12.34 -70.61 -7.21
C VAL A 8 -10.88 -70.50 -7.63
N SER A 9 -10.61 -69.53 -8.51
CA SER A 9 -9.27 -69.10 -8.91
C SER A 9 -9.32 -67.61 -9.22
N PHE A 10 -8.29 -66.85 -8.84
CA PHE A 10 -8.13 -65.41 -9.09
C PHE A 10 -9.19 -64.48 -8.47
N LEU A 11 -9.00 -64.12 -7.19
CA LEU A 11 -9.44 -62.81 -6.68
C LEU A 11 -8.47 -62.19 -5.65
N ILE A 12 -7.16 -62.28 -5.89
CA ILE A 12 -6.22 -61.29 -5.35
C ILE A 12 -6.19 -60.14 -6.35
N ILE A 13 -7.29 -59.38 -6.38
CA ILE A 13 -7.33 -58.11 -7.12
C ILE A 13 -6.54 -57.11 -6.29
N ILE A 14 -5.32 -56.86 -6.76
CA ILE A 14 -4.70 -55.53 -6.89
C ILE A 14 -5.42 -54.46 -6.06
N LEU A 15 -5.22 -54.52 -4.74
CA LEU A 15 -5.43 -53.41 -3.84
C LEU A 15 -4.13 -52.59 -3.80
N SER A 16 -3.58 -52.32 -4.99
CA SER A 16 -2.60 -51.24 -5.18
C SER A 16 -3.39 -49.97 -4.94
N GLY A 17 -3.39 -49.53 -3.69
CA GLY A 17 -3.87 -48.21 -3.34
C GLY A 17 -3.09 -47.22 -4.17
N PHE A 18 -3.69 -46.74 -5.25
CA PHE A 18 -3.58 -45.36 -5.68
C PHE A 18 -4.13 -44.50 -4.52
N PHE A 19 -3.37 -44.46 -3.43
CA PHE A 19 -3.06 -43.19 -2.81
C PHE A 19 -2.46 -42.36 -3.95
N PHE A 20 -3.36 -41.70 -4.68
CA PHE A 20 -3.10 -40.31 -5.00
C PHE A 20 -2.76 -39.68 -3.66
N GLN A 21 -1.46 -39.63 -3.37
CA GLN A 21 -0.93 -38.50 -2.64
C GLN A 21 -1.35 -37.32 -3.48
N THR A 22 -2.51 -36.76 -3.12
CA THR A 22 -2.73 -35.33 -3.21
C THR A 22 -1.66 -34.73 -2.33
N SER A 23 -0.42 -34.69 -2.85
CA SER A 23 0.51 -33.64 -2.51
C SER A 23 -0.33 -32.40 -2.67
N GLU A 24 -0.72 -31.80 -1.55
CA GLU A 24 -1.49 -30.58 -1.60
C GLU A 24 -0.54 -29.56 -2.19
N VAL A 25 -0.60 -29.39 -3.51
CA VAL A 25 0.11 -28.35 -4.25
C VAL A 25 -0.64 -27.05 -3.98
N TRP A 26 -0.70 -26.69 -2.69
CA TRP A 26 -0.83 -25.32 -2.27
C TRP A 26 0.31 -24.59 -2.96
N GLY A 27 -0.04 -23.81 -3.99
CA GLY A 27 0.89 -22.89 -4.62
C GLY A 27 1.38 -21.96 -3.52
N HIS A 28 2.56 -22.25 -2.96
CA HIS A 28 3.17 -21.38 -1.97
C HIS A 28 3.36 -20.03 -2.64
N ILE A 29 2.51 -19.06 -2.26
CA ILE A 29 2.60 -17.70 -2.75
C ILE A 29 4.01 -17.24 -2.44
N ASN A 30 4.80 -17.03 -3.50
CA ASN A 30 6.18 -16.61 -3.38
C ASN A 30 6.19 -15.21 -2.75
N GLN A 31 6.32 -15.17 -1.42
CA GLN A 31 6.55 -13.97 -0.64
C GLN A 31 7.67 -13.19 -1.32
N LYS A 32 7.49 -11.87 -1.46
CA LYS A 32 8.52 -11.06 -2.11
C LYS A 32 9.82 -11.20 -1.34
N THR A 33 10.91 -11.22 -2.08
CA THR A 33 12.26 -11.36 -1.54
C THR A 33 13.00 -10.03 -1.66
N PRO A 34 14.14 -9.85 -0.96
CA PRO A 34 14.99 -8.69 -1.21
C PRO A 34 15.49 -8.62 -2.66
N ASN A 35 15.49 -9.72 -3.43
CA ASN A 35 15.80 -9.70 -4.86
C ASN A 35 14.73 -8.90 -5.65
N ASP A 36 13.45 -9.20 -5.43
CA ASP A 36 12.32 -8.52 -6.08
C ASP A 36 12.33 -7.02 -5.75
N THR A 37 12.53 -6.69 -4.48
CA THR A 37 12.64 -5.29 -4.02
C THR A 37 13.87 -4.61 -4.62
N TYR A 38 15.02 -5.30 -4.71
CA TYR A 38 16.22 -4.75 -5.34
C TYR A 38 16.02 -4.48 -6.84
N SER A 39 15.30 -5.35 -7.57
CA SER A 39 14.92 -5.09 -8.96
C SER A 39 14.13 -3.78 -9.08
N LYS A 40 13.18 -3.53 -8.16
CA LYS A 40 12.43 -2.27 -8.10
C LYS A 40 13.32 -1.07 -7.76
N THR A 41 14.34 -1.20 -6.91
CA THR A 41 15.28 -0.08 -6.69
C THR A 41 16.08 0.29 -7.94
N GLN A 42 16.43 -0.66 -8.81
CA GLN A 42 17.12 -0.32 -10.06
C GLN A 42 16.21 0.47 -11.01
N ILE A 43 14.93 0.11 -11.10
CA ILE A 43 13.94 0.89 -11.88
C ILE A 43 13.82 2.31 -11.31
N ILE A 44 13.66 2.46 -9.99
CA ILE A 44 13.63 3.78 -9.32
C ILE A 44 14.90 4.59 -9.61
N LEU A 45 16.09 3.98 -9.57
CA LEU A 45 17.35 4.64 -9.85
C LEU A 45 17.40 5.17 -11.30
N ASN A 46 16.88 4.39 -12.26
CA ASN A 46 16.81 4.80 -13.66
C ASN A 46 15.85 5.98 -13.86
N HIS A 47 14.66 5.99 -13.25
CA HIS A 47 13.74 7.14 -13.30
C HIS A 47 14.39 8.40 -12.71
N VAL A 48 15.03 8.29 -11.53
CA VAL A 48 15.72 9.44 -10.91
C VAL A 48 16.90 9.92 -11.76
N ALA A 49 17.61 9.03 -12.46
CA ALA A 49 18.64 9.41 -13.43
C ALA A 49 18.04 10.17 -14.62
N TYR A 50 16.96 9.66 -15.20
CA TYR A 50 16.28 10.25 -16.36
C TYR A 50 15.69 11.64 -16.01
N ILE A 51 15.00 11.78 -14.89
CA ILE A 51 14.49 13.07 -14.40
C ILE A 51 15.65 14.06 -14.19
N ARG A 52 16.78 13.63 -13.62
CA ARG A 52 17.97 14.50 -13.46
C ARG A 52 18.56 14.95 -14.79
N GLU A 53 18.72 14.05 -15.74
CA GLU A 53 19.18 14.36 -17.10
C GLU A 53 18.29 15.42 -17.75
N LYS A 54 16.97 15.23 -17.72
CA LYS A 54 16.01 16.19 -18.30
C LYS A 54 15.88 17.50 -17.53
N GLN A 55 16.36 17.57 -16.30
CA GLN A 55 16.51 18.81 -15.53
C GLN A 55 17.91 19.45 -15.66
N GLY A 56 18.79 18.91 -16.53
CA GLY A 56 20.15 19.44 -16.75
C GLY A 56 21.09 19.26 -15.56
N ILE A 57 20.91 18.18 -14.78
CA ILE A 57 21.72 17.90 -13.58
C ILE A 57 22.82 16.89 -13.91
N ASP A 58 23.93 17.40 -14.43
CA ASP A 58 25.11 16.61 -14.86
C ASP A 58 25.95 16.03 -13.71
N ALA A 59 25.58 16.29 -12.45
CA ALA A 59 26.25 15.70 -11.29
C ALA A 59 26.21 14.15 -11.37
N PRO A 60 27.23 13.43 -10.88
CA PRO A 60 27.20 11.98 -10.86
C PRO A 60 26.05 11.45 -9.99
N ILE A 61 25.42 10.35 -10.42
CA ILE A 61 24.40 9.62 -9.64
C ILE A 61 25.03 8.54 -8.74
N THR A 62 26.23 8.09 -9.08
CA THR A 62 27.02 7.07 -8.39
C THR A 62 27.91 7.69 -7.33
N ILE A 63 27.30 8.14 -6.23
CA ILE A 63 28.02 8.37 -4.98
C ILE A 63 28.20 7.02 -4.30
N GLU A 64 29.44 6.66 -3.96
CA GLU A 64 29.74 5.39 -3.32
C GLU A 64 29.17 5.35 -1.89
N ILE A 65 28.03 4.67 -1.74
CA ILE A 65 27.45 4.40 -0.42
C ILE A 65 28.15 3.18 0.19
N PRO A 66 28.77 3.30 1.38
CA PRO A 66 29.53 2.21 1.98
C PRO A 66 28.63 0.98 2.26
N PRO A 67 29.19 -0.25 2.26
CA PRO A 67 28.44 -1.45 2.58
C PRO A 67 27.69 -1.36 3.92
N GLN A 68 26.41 -1.67 3.89
CA GLN A 68 25.54 -1.64 5.06
C GLN A 68 25.54 -2.98 5.79
N LYS A 69 25.31 -2.95 7.11
CA LYS A 69 25.24 -4.16 7.96
C LYS A 69 24.04 -4.05 8.91
N GLY A 70 23.46 -5.20 9.25
CA GLY A 70 22.36 -5.30 10.22
C GLY A 70 21.03 -4.68 9.78
N LYS A 71 20.83 -4.39 8.48
CA LYS A 71 19.56 -3.85 7.99
C LYS A 71 18.49 -4.93 7.94
N THR A 72 17.27 -4.50 8.27
CA THR A 72 16.04 -5.32 8.29
C THR A 72 14.99 -4.69 7.37
N PRO A 73 13.92 -5.40 6.96
CA PRO A 73 12.89 -4.81 6.08
C PRO A 73 12.33 -3.47 6.59
N GLY A 74 12.13 -3.32 7.90
CA GLY A 74 11.69 -2.04 8.50
C GLY A 74 12.66 -0.87 8.29
N HIS A 75 13.97 -1.11 8.25
CA HIS A 75 14.93 -0.08 7.86
C HIS A 75 14.76 0.34 6.40
N VAL A 76 14.53 -0.63 5.51
CA VAL A 76 14.32 -0.39 4.09
C VAL A 76 13.02 0.38 3.87
N LEU A 77 11.94 0.01 4.56
CA LEU A 77 10.66 0.72 4.54
C LEU A 77 10.77 2.16 5.05
N LYS A 78 11.55 2.45 6.10
CA LYS A 78 11.73 3.86 6.50
C LYS A 78 12.53 4.65 5.46
N LYS A 79 13.46 3.99 4.75
CA LYS A 79 14.23 4.64 3.67
C LYS A 79 13.40 4.88 2.41
N SER A 80 12.45 4.00 2.08
CA SER A 80 11.47 4.27 1.01
C SER A 80 10.52 5.40 1.39
N TYR A 81 10.07 5.49 2.66
CA TYR A 81 9.24 6.61 3.11
C TYR A 81 9.97 7.95 3.08
N GLU A 82 11.28 7.97 3.32
CA GLU A 82 12.13 9.16 3.16
C GLU A 82 12.21 9.62 1.69
N ILE A 83 12.27 8.70 0.74
CA ILE A 83 12.18 9.03 -0.70
C ILE A 83 10.79 9.59 -1.04
N LEU A 84 9.71 9.02 -0.50
CA LEU A 84 8.36 9.59 -0.65
C LEU A 84 8.23 10.99 -0.01
N GLU A 85 8.88 11.22 1.13
CA GLU A 85 8.98 12.55 1.78
C GLU A 85 9.71 13.55 0.84
N LYS A 86 10.80 13.13 0.17
CA LYS A 86 11.52 13.95 -0.83
C LYS A 86 10.70 14.20 -2.11
N ILE A 87 10.01 13.19 -2.64
CA ILE A 87 9.09 13.33 -3.79
C ILE A 87 7.96 14.31 -3.46
N SER A 88 7.34 14.18 -2.28
CA SER A 88 6.30 15.11 -1.80
C SER A 88 6.84 16.54 -1.72
N LYS A 89 8.07 16.72 -1.23
CA LYS A 89 8.73 18.03 -1.19
C LYS A 89 9.03 18.60 -2.58
N PHE A 90 9.49 17.79 -3.52
CA PHE A 90 9.68 18.20 -4.92
C PHE A 90 8.36 18.60 -5.58
N ARG A 91 7.29 17.84 -5.37
CA ARG A 91 5.95 18.18 -5.87
C ARG A 91 5.45 19.50 -5.29
N VAL A 92 5.62 19.75 -3.99
CA VAL A 92 5.27 21.04 -3.35
C VAL A 92 6.13 22.19 -3.89
N ASN A 93 7.44 21.99 -4.07
CA ASN A 93 8.35 23.00 -4.61
C ASN A 93 8.02 23.43 -6.05
N ASN A 94 7.31 22.58 -6.80
CA ASN A 94 6.92 22.78 -8.21
C ASN A 94 5.38 22.88 -8.41
N SER A 95 4.61 23.05 -7.33
CA SER A 95 3.14 23.18 -7.35
C SER A 95 2.35 21.99 -7.93
N TYR A 96 2.92 20.78 -7.96
CA TYR A 96 2.24 19.53 -8.35
C TYR A 96 1.41 18.89 -7.21
N GLY A 97 1.27 19.60 -6.09
CA GLY A 97 0.50 19.19 -4.92
C GLY A 97 1.18 18.13 -4.04
N PRO A 98 0.98 18.16 -2.71
CA PRO A 98 1.59 17.21 -1.78
C PRO A 98 0.98 15.81 -1.89
N ILE A 99 1.78 14.80 -1.58
CA ILE A 99 1.35 13.41 -1.40
C ILE A 99 1.38 13.01 0.07
N THR A 100 0.51 12.06 0.44
CA THR A 100 0.54 11.42 1.75
C THR A 100 1.71 10.46 1.89
N ILE A 101 2.38 10.48 3.04
CA ILE A 101 3.30 9.42 3.45
C ILE A 101 2.62 8.64 4.58
N PRO A 102 2.50 7.31 4.46
CA PRO A 102 1.89 6.50 5.50
C PRO A 102 2.73 6.56 6.78
N PRO A 103 2.09 6.40 7.95
CA PRO A 103 2.83 6.33 9.20
C PRO A 103 3.64 5.05 9.24
N PHE A 104 4.85 5.11 9.83
CA PHE A 104 5.65 3.92 10.03
C PHE A 104 4.95 2.96 11.01
N PRO A 105 4.57 1.74 10.60
CA PRO A 105 3.66 0.92 11.39
C PRO A 105 4.41 0.22 12.53
N THR A 106 3.75 0.03 13.67
CA THR A 106 4.36 -0.55 14.88
C THR A 106 4.21 -2.08 14.91
N ARG A 107 4.56 -2.73 13.80
CA ARG A 107 4.52 -4.19 13.65
C ARG A 107 5.80 -4.71 12.98
N GLU A 108 5.91 -6.03 12.89
CA GLU A 108 6.91 -6.65 12.02
C GLU A 108 6.62 -6.29 10.56
N ILE A 109 7.69 -5.98 9.82
CA ILE A 109 7.64 -5.51 8.44
C ILE A 109 8.10 -6.65 7.54
N THR A 110 7.27 -7.09 6.61
CA THR A 110 7.64 -8.11 5.61
C THR A 110 8.36 -7.47 4.41
N PRO A 111 9.10 -8.23 3.60
CA PRO A 111 9.65 -7.70 2.35
C PRO A 111 8.57 -7.32 1.33
N ASP A 112 7.35 -7.90 1.41
CA ASP A 112 6.22 -7.50 0.55
C ASP A 112 5.85 -6.04 0.76
N GLU A 113 5.81 -5.56 2.01
CA GLU A 113 5.52 -4.15 2.30
C GLU A 113 6.60 -3.21 1.77
N VAL A 114 7.86 -3.65 1.80
CA VAL A 114 8.96 -2.91 1.20
C VAL A 114 8.81 -2.90 -0.33
N TYR A 115 8.46 -4.03 -0.93
CA TYR A 115 8.17 -4.15 -2.37
C TYR A 115 7.03 -3.20 -2.78
N GLU A 116 5.88 -3.23 -2.11
CA GLU A 116 4.75 -2.32 -2.36
C GLU A 116 5.14 -0.85 -2.15
N SER A 117 5.94 -0.53 -1.12
CA SER A 117 6.46 0.82 -0.94
C SER A 117 7.43 1.25 -2.05
N THR A 118 8.20 0.33 -2.64
CA THR A 118 9.05 0.64 -3.81
C THR A 118 8.23 0.75 -5.10
N GLN A 119 7.19 -0.06 -5.29
CA GLN A 119 6.25 0.11 -6.40
C GLN A 119 5.58 1.48 -6.32
N ARG A 120 5.13 1.90 -5.13
CA ARG A 120 4.58 3.25 -4.95
C ARG A 120 5.57 4.35 -5.35
N ILE A 121 6.86 4.22 -5.04
CA ILE A 121 7.86 5.21 -5.48
C ILE A 121 7.92 5.27 -7.01
N ILE A 122 7.90 4.13 -7.71
CA ILE A 122 7.89 4.08 -9.18
C ILE A 122 6.67 4.84 -9.71
N ASN A 123 5.46 4.51 -9.23
CA ASN A 123 4.22 5.19 -9.66
C ASN A 123 4.28 6.71 -9.43
N GLU A 124 4.89 7.19 -8.33
CA GLU A 124 5.02 8.63 -8.06
C GLU A 124 6.08 9.31 -8.96
N LEU A 125 7.07 8.55 -9.44
CA LEU A 125 8.09 9.04 -10.39
C LEU A 125 7.54 9.07 -11.83
N GLU A 126 6.79 8.06 -12.25
CA GLU A 126 6.06 8.04 -13.53
C GLU A 126 5.10 9.23 -13.64
N LEU A 127 4.36 9.52 -12.56
CA LEU A 127 3.48 10.70 -12.48
C LEU A 127 4.27 12.03 -12.46
N LEU A 128 5.48 12.07 -11.87
CA LEU A 128 6.36 13.23 -11.96
C LEU A 128 6.89 13.44 -13.39
N GLU A 129 7.21 12.37 -14.10
CA GLU A 129 7.63 12.38 -15.51
C GLU A 129 6.51 12.94 -16.41
N GLU A 130 5.25 12.55 -16.17
CA GLU A 130 4.07 13.15 -16.83
C GLU A 130 3.97 14.66 -16.58
N PHE A 131 4.04 15.12 -15.32
CA PHE A 131 3.99 16.55 -14.99
C PHE A 131 5.15 17.36 -15.60
N LEU A 132 6.32 16.74 -15.74
CA LEU A 132 7.50 17.32 -16.39
C LEU A 132 7.45 17.22 -17.92
N LYS A 133 6.46 16.51 -18.49
CA LYS A 133 6.30 16.23 -19.93
C LYS A 133 7.52 15.53 -20.54
N ILE A 134 8.10 14.61 -19.78
CA ILE A 134 9.20 13.75 -20.21
C ILE A 134 8.71 12.31 -20.14
N SER A 135 8.88 11.53 -21.19
CA SER A 135 8.49 10.13 -21.20
C SER A 135 9.57 9.29 -21.90
N ASN A 136 9.86 8.12 -21.33
CA ASN A 136 10.76 7.16 -21.94
C ASN A 136 10.38 5.72 -21.55
N LEU A 137 9.34 5.20 -22.21
CA LEU A 137 8.81 3.86 -21.97
C LEU A 137 9.85 2.74 -22.24
N GLU A 138 10.86 2.98 -23.08
CA GLU A 138 11.83 1.96 -23.45
C GLU A 138 12.90 1.68 -22.38
N LEU A 139 13.23 2.66 -21.53
CA LEU A 139 14.28 2.52 -20.52
C LEU A 139 13.94 1.53 -19.40
N PHE A 140 12.66 1.33 -19.08
CA PHE A 140 12.24 0.71 -17.82
C PHE A 140 11.75 -0.75 -17.98
N ASN A 141 11.49 -1.21 -19.21
CA ASN A 141 10.90 -2.53 -19.48
C ASN A 141 11.87 -3.73 -19.36
N ARG A 142 13.16 -3.51 -19.06
CA ARG A 142 14.14 -4.60 -18.93
C ARG A 142 14.06 -5.26 -17.54
N LYS A 143 13.37 -6.40 -17.45
CA LYS A 143 13.32 -7.24 -16.24
C LYS A 143 14.68 -7.88 -15.96
N VAL A 144 15.54 -7.20 -15.21
CA VAL A 144 16.77 -7.78 -14.65
C VAL A 144 16.43 -8.64 -13.43
N ILE A 145 16.82 -9.91 -13.46
CA ILE A 145 16.70 -10.83 -12.33
C ILE A 145 17.97 -10.71 -11.50
N PHE A 146 17.80 -10.39 -10.21
CA PHE A 146 18.89 -10.38 -9.24
C PHE A 146 18.79 -11.60 -8.32
N ILE A 147 19.94 -12.08 -7.86
CA ILE A 147 20.05 -13.16 -6.87
C ILE A 147 20.86 -12.68 -5.65
N GLU A 148 20.72 -13.41 -4.55
CA GLU A 148 21.49 -13.23 -3.30
C GLU A 148 21.45 -11.82 -2.66
N LYS A 149 20.44 -11.01 -2.99
CA LYS A 149 20.29 -9.67 -2.39
C LYS A 149 19.82 -9.78 -0.95
N THR A 150 20.30 -8.86 -0.13
CA THR A 150 19.91 -8.74 1.28
C THR A 150 19.21 -7.41 1.54
N PRO A 151 18.51 -7.22 2.68
CA PRO A 151 18.00 -5.91 3.05
C PRO A 151 19.07 -4.81 3.16
N ASN A 152 20.36 -5.18 3.34
CA ASN A 152 21.47 -4.22 3.30
C ASN A 152 21.68 -3.65 1.90
N ASP A 153 21.54 -4.47 0.86
CA ASP A 153 21.68 -4.07 -0.54
C ASP A 153 20.53 -3.19 -0.99
N VAL A 154 19.30 -3.55 -0.62
CA VAL A 154 18.11 -2.75 -0.91
C VAL A 154 18.19 -1.40 -0.19
N TYR A 155 18.56 -1.37 1.10
CA TYR A 155 18.76 -0.13 1.84
C TYR A 155 19.86 0.73 1.21
N ARG A 156 20.98 0.14 0.79
CA ARG A 156 22.09 0.85 0.12
C ARG A 156 21.64 1.46 -1.21
N ALA A 157 20.88 0.74 -2.03
CA ALA A 157 20.33 1.25 -3.28
C ALA A 157 19.33 2.40 -3.05
N LEU A 158 18.39 2.24 -2.10
CA LEU A 158 17.49 3.34 -1.71
C LEU A 158 18.24 4.54 -1.11
N TRP A 159 19.37 4.33 -0.44
CA TRP A 159 20.22 5.44 0.02
C TRP A 159 20.88 6.17 -1.15
N GLN A 160 21.43 5.46 -2.14
CA GLN A 160 21.96 6.08 -3.36
C GLN A 160 20.87 6.89 -4.09
N ILE A 161 19.67 6.33 -4.24
CA ILE A 161 18.49 7.03 -4.81
C ILE A 161 18.16 8.28 -4.00
N SER A 162 18.11 8.18 -2.67
CA SER A 162 17.78 9.32 -1.81
C SER A 162 18.79 10.46 -1.94
N VAL A 163 20.10 10.15 -1.96
CA VAL A 163 21.14 11.16 -2.19
C VAL A 163 21.07 11.71 -3.61
N ALA A 164 20.78 10.86 -4.60
CA ALA A 164 20.57 11.30 -5.97
C ALA A 164 19.40 12.29 -6.09
N PHE A 165 18.36 12.13 -5.27
CA PHE A 165 17.20 13.02 -5.24
C PHE A 165 17.45 14.37 -4.53
N ASP A 166 18.48 14.49 -3.68
CA ASP A 166 18.84 15.78 -3.08
C ASP A 166 19.24 16.82 -4.14
N THR A 167 19.85 16.40 -5.26
CA THR A 167 20.21 17.31 -6.35
C THR A 167 18.97 17.87 -7.05
N LEU A 168 17.88 17.10 -7.17
CA LEU A 168 16.60 17.56 -7.72
C LEU A 168 15.89 18.57 -6.81
N LEU A 169 16.13 18.52 -5.50
CA LEU A 169 15.60 19.51 -4.55
C LEU A 169 16.45 20.78 -4.47
N GLY A 170 17.73 20.71 -4.86
CA GLY A 170 18.67 21.83 -4.83
C GLY A 170 18.75 22.49 -3.44
N VAL A 171 18.76 23.83 -3.42
CA VAL A 171 18.74 24.61 -2.16
C VAL A 171 17.46 24.44 -1.33
N ARG A 172 16.41 23.81 -1.89
CA ARG A 172 15.12 23.51 -1.23
C ARG A 172 15.04 22.06 -0.72
N GLY A 173 16.18 21.39 -0.53
CA GLY A 173 16.33 20.08 0.11
C GLY A 173 15.87 20.04 1.59
N PHE A 174 16.28 19.02 2.34
CA PHE A 174 16.02 19.02 3.78
C PHE A 174 16.83 20.11 4.49
N THR A 175 16.15 20.85 5.37
CA THR A 175 16.68 21.94 6.18
C THR A 175 16.70 21.53 7.65
N PRO A 176 17.41 22.27 8.54
CA PRO A 176 17.34 22.00 9.98
C PRO A 176 15.91 22.10 10.56
N THR A 177 14.98 22.79 9.88
CA THR A 177 13.56 22.84 10.22
C THR A 177 12.86 21.51 9.96
N ASP A 178 13.09 20.86 8.82
CA ASP A 178 12.54 19.54 8.52
C ASP A 178 13.06 18.49 9.53
N VAL A 179 14.37 18.53 9.81
CA VAL A 179 15.01 17.66 10.82
C VAL A 179 14.43 17.94 12.21
N TYR A 180 14.23 19.21 12.59
CA TYR A 180 13.64 19.55 13.89
C TYR A 180 12.22 18.99 14.03
N ALA A 181 11.36 19.12 13.01
CA ALA A 181 10.02 18.55 13.02
C ALA A 181 10.04 17.01 13.20
N GLN A 182 10.98 16.33 12.56
CA GLN A 182 11.21 14.90 12.74
C GLN A 182 11.71 14.56 14.17
N THR A 183 12.59 15.39 14.76
CA THR A 183 13.04 15.20 16.16
C THR A 183 11.94 15.52 17.19
N GLN A 184 10.95 16.36 16.88
CA GLN A 184 9.78 16.56 17.74
C GLN A 184 8.91 15.32 17.77
N ARG A 185 8.65 14.70 16.61
CA ARG A 185 7.98 13.39 16.55
C ARG A 185 8.73 12.34 17.37
N LEU A 186 10.06 12.27 17.20
CA LEU A 186 10.94 11.38 17.97
C LEU A 186 10.84 11.60 19.49
N LEU A 187 10.82 12.86 19.95
CA LEU A 187 10.61 13.18 21.36
C LEU A 187 9.25 12.68 21.87
N GLY A 188 8.18 12.84 21.09
CA GLY A 188 6.86 12.28 21.41
C GLY A 188 6.91 10.75 21.56
N GLU A 189 7.58 10.05 20.64
CA GLU A 189 7.70 8.58 20.67
C GLU A 189 8.49 8.10 21.91
N VAL A 190 9.57 8.79 22.27
CA VAL A 190 10.35 8.49 23.48
C VAL A 190 9.57 8.80 24.77
N ASN A 191 8.84 9.92 24.81
CA ASN A 191 7.96 10.25 25.93
C ASN A 191 6.83 9.22 26.08
N PHE A 192 6.23 8.78 24.97
CA PHE A 192 5.23 7.72 24.97
C PHE A 192 5.80 6.41 25.53
N LEU A 193 6.99 5.96 25.08
CA LEU A 193 7.68 4.79 25.65
C LEU A 193 7.84 4.92 27.17
N ARG A 194 8.33 6.07 27.64
CA ARG A 194 8.54 6.37 29.06
C ARG A 194 7.24 6.30 29.86
N GLN A 195 6.16 6.89 29.33
CA GLN A 195 4.82 6.85 29.94
C GLN A 195 4.23 5.43 29.97
N GLN A 196 4.35 4.64 28.89
CA GLN A 196 3.84 3.27 28.86
C GLN A 196 4.54 2.34 29.87
N GLN A 197 5.82 2.59 30.18
CA GLN A 197 6.52 1.90 31.28
C GLN A 197 6.15 2.46 32.67
N GLY A 198 5.49 3.61 32.75
CA GLY A 198 5.14 4.29 34.01
C GLY A 198 6.33 5.00 34.66
N ILE A 199 7.35 5.36 33.89
CA ILE A 199 8.55 6.02 34.39
C ILE A 199 8.25 7.52 34.53
N GLY A 200 7.78 7.92 35.70
CA GLY A 200 7.47 9.32 36.03
C GLY A 200 8.71 10.21 36.18
N GLY A 201 8.50 11.39 36.76
CA GLY A 201 9.57 12.35 37.07
C GLY A 201 9.88 13.33 35.93
N TYR A 202 10.10 14.59 36.30
CA TYR A 202 10.47 15.66 35.38
C TYR A 202 11.93 15.52 34.94
N VAL A 203 12.16 15.44 33.63
CA VAL A 203 13.50 15.51 33.03
C VAL A 203 13.65 16.89 32.36
N PRO A 204 14.46 17.80 32.92
CA PRO A 204 14.59 19.15 32.38
C PRO A 204 15.12 19.13 30.94
N LYS A 205 14.58 20.01 30.08
CA LYS A 205 15.10 20.18 28.73
C LYS A 205 16.54 20.72 28.81
N PRO A 206 17.53 20.13 28.10
CA PRO A 206 18.91 20.64 28.07
C PRO A 206 18.98 22.10 27.64
N LYS A 207 20.01 22.83 28.08
CA LYS A 207 20.25 24.21 27.60
C LYS A 207 20.55 24.18 26.10
N LYS A 208 19.86 25.02 25.31
CA LYS A 208 20.14 25.14 23.87
C LYS A 208 21.57 25.66 23.67
N LEU A 209 22.36 24.95 22.87
CA LEU A 209 23.70 25.40 22.47
C LEU A 209 23.59 26.56 21.45
N LYS A 210 24.71 27.17 21.08
CA LYS A 210 24.76 28.20 20.04
C LYS A 210 25.83 27.87 19.01
N GLY A 211 25.52 28.11 17.74
CA GLY A 211 26.50 28.05 16.65
C GLY A 211 26.94 26.62 16.30
N LYS A 212 26.11 25.61 16.56
CA LYS A 212 26.40 24.24 16.14
C LYS A 212 26.02 23.98 14.68
N HIS A 213 26.69 23.00 14.09
CA HIS A 213 26.52 22.57 12.69
C HIS A 213 25.90 21.16 12.63
N PRO A 214 25.42 20.68 11.46
CA PRO A 214 24.76 19.37 11.34
C PRO A 214 25.60 18.17 11.82
N ASN A 215 26.93 18.25 11.77
CA ASN A 215 27.81 17.22 12.31
C ASN A 215 27.62 16.97 13.82
N HIS A 216 27.32 18.02 14.59
CA HIS A 216 27.01 17.92 16.02
C HIS A 216 25.63 17.29 16.23
N ALA A 217 24.65 17.60 15.37
CA ALA A 217 23.33 16.98 15.40
C ALA A 217 23.40 15.48 15.08
N LEU A 218 24.20 15.08 14.08
CA LEU A 218 24.50 13.67 13.78
C LEU A 218 25.17 12.96 14.97
N ALA A 219 26.12 13.62 15.63
CA ALA A 219 26.75 13.10 16.85
C ALA A 219 25.73 12.85 17.98
N SER A 220 24.82 13.80 18.23
CA SER A 220 23.75 13.63 19.21
C SER A 220 22.74 12.55 18.82
N SER A 221 22.47 12.38 17.52
CA SER A 221 21.66 11.26 17.00
C SER A 221 22.31 9.91 17.29
N TYR A 222 23.62 9.76 17.03
CA TYR A 222 24.34 8.52 17.37
C TYR A 222 24.48 8.29 18.88
N LYS A 223 24.56 9.35 19.69
CA LYS A 223 24.49 9.24 21.16
C LYS A 223 23.15 8.67 21.63
N LEU A 224 22.04 9.11 21.04
CA LEU A 224 20.71 8.54 21.28
C LEU A 224 20.61 7.09 20.76
N LEU A 225 21.12 6.80 19.56
CA LEU A 225 21.16 5.43 19.02
C LEU A 225 21.92 4.48 19.96
N ASN A 226 23.03 4.90 20.56
CA ASN A 226 23.76 4.09 21.54
C ASN A 226 22.96 3.83 22.83
N LYS A 227 22.06 4.75 23.26
CA LYS A 227 21.10 4.49 24.35
C LYS A 227 20.02 3.50 23.93
N ILE A 228 19.54 3.59 22.70
CA ILE A 228 18.57 2.63 22.11
C ILE A 228 19.19 1.23 22.00
N ILE A 229 20.45 1.11 21.55
CA ILE A 229 21.22 -0.14 21.51
C ILE A 229 21.32 -0.79 22.90
N LEU A 230 21.47 0.00 23.96
CA LEU A 230 21.46 -0.51 25.34
C LEU A 230 20.05 -0.97 25.76
N ALA A 231 19.01 -0.19 25.45
CA ALA A 231 17.62 -0.54 25.67
C ALA A 231 17.23 -1.86 24.95
N GLU A 232 17.62 -2.03 23.70
CA GLU A 232 17.40 -3.25 22.92
C GLU A 232 18.05 -4.48 23.56
N LYS A 233 19.30 -4.37 24.02
CA LYS A 233 19.99 -5.45 24.76
C LYS A 233 19.22 -5.85 26.03
N ASN A 234 18.77 -4.85 26.79
CA ASN A 234 18.00 -5.08 28.02
C ASN A 234 16.59 -5.63 27.76
N LEU A 235 16.06 -5.46 26.55
CA LEU A 235 14.81 -6.08 26.07
C LEU A 235 15.02 -7.44 25.36
N TRP A 236 16.25 -7.96 25.37
CA TRP A 236 16.67 -9.20 24.69
C TRP A 236 16.37 -9.18 23.18
N MET A 237 16.58 -8.03 22.54
CA MET A 237 16.51 -7.86 21.09
C MET A 237 17.91 -7.96 20.47
N ASN A 238 17.99 -8.28 19.18
CA ASN A 238 19.25 -8.15 18.42
C ASN A 238 19.52 -6.65 18.17
N PRO A 239 20.52 -6.03 18.81
CA PRO A 239 20.65 -4.58 18.83
C PRO A 239 21.17 -4.01 17.51
N ALA A 240 20.86 -2.75 17.25
CA ALA A 240 21.40 -1.99 16.12
C ALA A 240 22.94 -1.91 16.15
N ALA A 241 23.56 -1.71 14.99
CA ALA A 241 24.99 -1.47 14.88
C ALA A 241 25.35 -0.04 15.33
N SER A 242 26.34 0.10 16.22
CA SER A 242 26.85 1.41 16.63
C SER A 242 27.58 2.10 15.48
N LYS A 243 27.41 3.43 15.38
CA LYS A 243 28.01 4.24 14.32
C LYS A 243 28.99 5.27 14.88
N LYS A 244 29.99 5.61 14.05
CA LYS A 244 30.92 6.72 14.29
C LYS A 244 30.57 7.86 13.33
N VAL A 245 30.65 9.10 13.81
CA VAL A 245 30.45 10.29 12.97
C VAL A 245 31.60 10.35 11.95
N PRO A 246 31.33 10.44 10.63
CA PRO A 246 32.39 10.50 9.64
C PRO A 246 33.07 11.89 9.66
N LEU A 247 34.37 11.91 9.37
CA LEU A 247 35.20 13.13 9.38
C LEU A 247 35.05 13.92 8.08
N ARG A 248 33.84 14.41 7.81
CA ARG A 248 33.55 15.30 6.66
C ARG A 248 32.42 16.28 6.97
N VAL A 249 32.13 17.16 6.02
CA VAL A 249 30.93 18.01 6.05
C VAL A 249 29.69 17.11 6.05
N ILE A 250 28.75 17.43 6.95
CA ILE A 250 27.48 16.71 7.12
C ILE A 250 26.34 17.65 6.70
N THR A 251 25.39 17.14 5.91
CA THR A 251 24.22 17.90 5.49
C THR A 251 23.03 17.68 6.44
N PRO A 252 21.99 18.55 6.42
CA PRO A 252 20.76 18.28 7.19
C PRO A 252 20.05 16.99 6.75
N THR A 253 20.12 16.60 5.46
CA THR A 253 19.61 15.31 4.99
C THR A 253 20.24 14.15 5.75
N GLU A 254 21.55 14.13 5.96
CA GLU A 254 22.20 13.01 6.68
C GLU A 254 21.79 12.93 8.16
N VAL A 255 21.44 14.07 8.77
CA VAL A 255 20.84 14.09 10.10
C VAL A 255 19.40 13.56 10.04
N TYR A 256 18.62 13.94 9.02
CA TYR A 256 17.26 13.43 8.77
C TYR A 256 17.24 11.89 8.62
N ASP A 257 18.15 11.35 7.79
CA ASP A 257 18.38 9.92 7.59
C ASP A 257 18.67 9.21 8.92
N SER A 258 19.56 9.79 9.74
CA SER A 258 19.94 9.22 11.04
C SER A 258 18.80 9.27 12.06
N VAL A 259 17.98 10.32 12.06
CA VAL A 259 16.76 10.40 12.88
C VAL A 259 15.71 9.40 12.38
N GLY A 260 15.66 9.13 11.07
CA GLY A 260 14.83 8.07 10.48
C GLY A 260 15.22 6.67 10.97
N GLU A 261 16.52 6.37 11.04
CA GLU A 261 17.05 5.13 11.61
C GLU A 261 16.71 4.98 13.10
N VAL A 262 16.94 6.04 13.88
CA VAL A 262 16.55 6.10 15.31
C VAL A 262 15.05 5.85 15.51
N LEU A 263 14.20 6.41 14.65
CA LEU A 263 12.76 6.15 14.66
C LEU A 263 12.44 4.68 14.34
N ALA A 264 13.08 4.07 13.35
CA ALA A 264 12.87 2.65 13.01
C ALA A 264 13.19 1.73 14.20
N GLU A 265 14.27 2.01 14.94
CA GLU A 265 14.65 1.23 16.13
C GLU A 265 13.69 1.44 17.32
N ILE A 266 13.16 2.65 17.51
CA ILE A 266 12.11 2.90 18.50
C ILE A 266 10.82 2.13 18.15
N GLN A 267 10.46 2.01 16.87
CA GLN A 267 9.29 1.24 16.46
C GLN A 267 9.51 -0.27 16.68
N ARG A 268 10.73 -0.78 16.49
CA ARG A 268 11.11 -2.15 16.91
C ARG A 268 10.94 -2.35 18.42
N ILE A 269 11.35 -1.39 19.25
CA ILE A 269 11.14 -1.43 20.72
C ILE A 269 9.64 -1.42 21.06
N LYS A 270 8.84 -0.56 20.43
CA LYS A 270 7.39 -0.51 20.65
C LYS A 270 6.71 -1.82 20.27
N PHE A 271 7.08 -2.42 19.13
CA PHE A 271 6.63 -3.77 18.73
C PHE A 271 7.05 -4.85 19.75
N ARG A 272 8.31 -4.81 20.23
CA ARG A 272 8.81 -5.72 21.28
C ARG A 272 7.95 -5.69 22.53
N LEU A 273 7.50 -4.49 22.91
CA LEU A 273 6.65 -4.18 24.07
C LEU A 273 5.14 -4.36 23.81
N GLY A 274 4.70 -4.59 22.57
CA GLY A 274 3.28 -4.78 22.22
C GLY A 274 2.44 -3.51 22.30
N ILE A 275 3.05 -2.33 22.18
CA ILE A 275 2.39 -1.02 22.27
C ILE A 275 2.41 -0.33 20.91
N GLU A 276 1.29 0.28 20.53
CA GLU A 276 1.16 1.03 19.29
C GLU A 276 0.58 2.42 19.59
N HIS A 277 1.11 3.42 18.89
CA HIS A 277 0.66 4.81 18.88
C HIS A 277 1.42 5.52 17.74
N ILE A 278 0.83 6.48 17.04
CA ILE A 278 1.55 7.24 16.00
C ILE A 278 1.58 8.71 16.40
N ILE A 279 2.77 9.22 16.67
CA ILE A 279 3.01 10.64 16.88
C ILE A 279 3.04 11.35 15.52
N PRO A 280 2.20 12.37 15.26
CA PRO A 280 2.22 13.11 14.00
C PRO A 280 3.45 14.02 13.88
N ILE A 281 3.76 14.47 12.67
CA ILE A 281 4.81 15.47 12.43
C ILE A 281 4.19 16.86 12.51
N VAL A 282 4.68 17.68 13.43
CA VAL A 282 4.30 19.10 13.56
C VAL A 282 5.00 19.91 12.46
N LYS A 283 4.24 20.42 11.47
CA LYS A 283 4.76 21.21 10.34
C LYS A 283 4.84 22.71 10.59
N GLU A 284 4.09 23.26 11.54
CA GLU A 284 4.03 24.71 11.83
C GLU A 284 5.24 25.20 12.63
N ILE A 285 6.41 25.05 12.03
CA ILE A 285 7.68 25.35 12.66
C ILE A 285 8.53 26.08 11.64
N SER A 286 8.81 27.35 11.88
CA SER A 286 9.71 28.15 11.04
C SER A 286 11.09 28.31 11.70
N GLN A 287 12.10 28.56 10.86
CA GLN A 287 13.43 29.08 11.24
C GLN A 287 14.15 28.31 12.37
N LYS A 288 14.26 26.97 12.27
CA LYS A 288 15.06 26.19 13.23
C LYS A 288 16.51 26.05 12.79
N THR A 289 17.38 25.86 13.78
CA THR A 289 18.83 25.72 13.61
C THR A 289 19.30 24.32 14.06
N PRO A 290 20.51 23.89 13.70
CA PRO A 290 21.08 22.64 14.23
C PRO A 290 21.13 22.62 15.77
N ASP A 291 21.25 23.77 16.43
CA ASP A 291 21.18 23.88 17.90
C ASP A 291 19.82 23.39 18.47
N ASP A 292 18.70 23.67 17.79
CA ASP A 292 17.37 23.19 18.19
C ASP A 292 17.25 21.67 18.04
N VAL A 293 17.80 21.12 16.95
CA VAL A 293 17.85 19.68 16.66
C VAL A 293 18.67 18.94 17.72
N ILE A 294 19.85 19.48 18.07
CA ILE A 294 20.72 18.93 19.12
C ILE A 294 20.02 18.93 20.47
N GLN A 295 19.38 20.05 20.86
CA GLN A 295 18.65 20.14 22.12
C GLN A 295 17.56 19.06 22.23
N ASN A 296 16.85 18.78 21.14
CA ASN A 296 15.83 17.74 21.09
C ASN A 296 16.44 16.32 21.19
N LEU A 297 17.50 16.03 20.44
CA LEU A 297 18.17 14.72 20.45
C LEU A 297 18.81 14.40 21.81
N GLU A 298 19.43 15.40 22.45
CA GLU A 298 19.97 15.26 23.80
C GLU A 298 18.86 15.06 24.83
N TRP A 299 17.72 15.76 24.71
CA TRP A 299 16.59 15.55 25.61
C TRP A 299 15.98 14.15 25.44
N ALA A 300 15.81 13.69 24.20
CA ALA A 300 15.37 12.33 23.90
C ALA A 300 16.34 11.29 24.51
N ALA A 301 17.66 11.51 24.44
CA ALA A 301 18.65 10.63 25.06
C ALA A 301 18.62 10.61 26.60
N LEU A 302 18.12 11.67 27.25
CA LEU A 302 17.86 11.71 28.70
C LEU A 302 16.51 11.10 29.09
N LEU A 303 15.52 11.18 28.21
CA LEU A 303 14.17 10.64 28.42
C LEU A 303 14.09 9.13 28.17
N MET A 304 14.92 8.62 27.25
CA MET A 304 14.91 7.24 26.77
C MET A 304 15.02 6.21 27.92
N PRO A 305 14.02 5.33 28.10
CA PRO A 305 14.10 4.25 29.07
C PRO A 305 15.26 3.29 28.78
N GLU A 306 16.03 2.94 29.80
CA GLU A 306 17.13 1.97 29.67
C GLU A 306 16.66 0.51 29.78
N PHE A 307 15.46 0.27 30.33
CA PHE A 307 14.87 -1.07 30.59
C PHE A 307 15.76 -2.01 31.45
N ASN A 308 16.72 -1.47 32.19
CA ASN A 308 17.66 -2.22 33.04
C ASN A 308 17.11 -2.61 34.42
N THR A 309 15.96 -2.05 34.82
CA THR A 309 15.39 -2.21 36.16
C THR A 309 13.85 -2.31 36.09
N PHE A 310 13.29 -3.10 37.03
CA PHE A 310 11.85 -3.35 37.23
C PHE A 310 11.12 -4.16 36.13
N GLN A 311 9.88 -4.53 36.47
CA GLN A 311 8.95 -5.32 35.66
C GLN A 311 8.59 -4.58 34.36
N ILE A 312 9.20 -4.98 33.24
CA ILE A 312 8.91 -4.43 31.92
C ILE A 312 7.43 -4.61 31.59
N LYS A 313 6.72 -3.50 31.33
CA LYS A 313 5.31 -3.51 30.95
C LYS A 313 5.20 -3.86 29.48
N GLN A 314 5.07 -5.15 29.20
CA GLN A 314 4.78 -5.70 27.86
C GLN A 314 3.28 -6.03 27.74
N ARG A 315 2.69 -5.69 26.58
CA ARG A 315 1.33 -6.09 26.19
C ARG A 315 1.35 -7.26 25.21
N ASN A 316 0.22 -7.95 25.08
CA ASN A 316 0.05 -9.02 24.11
C ASN A 316 0.05 -8.43 22.68
N ARG A 317 0.99 -8.89 21.83
CA ARG A 317 1.15 -8.39 20.46
C ARG A 317 -0.07 -8.64 19.56
N LYS A 318 -0.94 -9.59 19.89
CA LYS A 318 -2.20 -9.83 19.15
C LYS A 318 -3.08 -8.57 19.09
N HIS A 319 -2.98 -7.65 20.05
CA HIS A 319 -3.71 -6.37 20.02
C HIS A 319 -3.20 -5.36 18.98
N MET A 320 -2.03 -5.59 18.37
CA MET A 320 -1.53 -4.76 17.25
C MET A 320 -1.97 -5.28 15.88
N GLN A 321 -2.58 -6.47 15.82
CA GLN A 321 -3.25 -6.93 14.59
C GLN A 321 -4.56 -6.15 14.44
N ARG A 322 -4.75 -5.52 13.28
CA ARG A 322 -6.02 -4.87 12.96
C ARG A 322 -7.13 -5.90 12.81
N THR A 323 -8.34 -5.44 13.08
CA THR A 323 -9.58 -6.21 12.97
C THR A 323 -10.59 -5.35 12.22
N PRO A 324 -11.68 -5.92 11.68
CA PRO A 324 -12.69 -5.11 10.99
C PRO A 324 -13.27 -3.98 11.86
N ALA A 325 -13.31 -4.14 13.19
CA ALA A 325 -13.71 -3.07 14.12
C ALA A 325 -12.78 -1.85 14.12
N HIS A 326 -11.47 -2.06 13.96
CA HIS A 326 -10.51 -0.95 13.82
C HIS A 326 -10.68 -0.22 12.49
N VAL A 327 -10.97 -0.95 11.40
CA VAL A 327 -11.24 -0.33 10.09
C VAL A 327 -12.58 0.41 10.12
N TYR A 328 -13.60 -0.16 10.75
CA TYR A 328 -14.92 0.45 10.93
C TYR A 328 -14.83 1.80 11.66
N ALA A 329 -14.01 1.89 12.72
CA ALA A 329 -13.82 3.15 13.44
C ALA A 329 -13.15 4.24 12.59
N LEU A 330 -12.29 3.83 11.66
CA LEU A 330 -11.65 4.72 10.71
C LEU A 330 -12.60 5.16 9.59
N THR A 331 -13.47 4.28 9.11
CA THR A 331 -14.50 4.63 8.11
C THR A 331 -15.55 5.58 8.67
N GLU A 332 -16.00 5.40 9.93
CA GLU A 332 -16.83 6.37 10.67
C GLU A 332 -16.22 7.78 10.65
N LYS A 333 -14.90 7.87 10.90
CA LYS A 333 -14.19 9.14 10.90
C LYS A 333 -14.11 9.77 9.50
N ILE A 334 -13.87 8.96 8.46
CA ILE A 334 -13.86 9.42 7.07
C ILE A 334 -15.23 9.96 6.67
N ILE A 335 -16.32 9.27 7.04
CA ILE A 335 -17.69 9.71 6.79
C ILE A 335 -17.93 11.10 7.40
N LYS A 336 -17.63 11.27 8.70
CA LYS A 336 -17.78 12.55 9.42
C LYS A 336 -17.00 13.71 8.76
N GLU A 337 -15.77 13.45 8.29
CA GLU A 337 -14.96 14.46 7.60
C GLU A 337 -15.47 14.80 6.19
N LEU A 338 -15.98 13.81 5.43
CA LEU A 338 -16.59 14.04 4.12
C LEU A 338 -17.92 14.79 4.22
N GLU A 339 -18.72 14.51 5.26
CA GLU A 339 -19.94 15.27 5.54
C GLU A 339 -19.64 16.71 5.93
N ARG A 340 -18.63 16.95 6.77
CA ARG A 340 -18.13 18.30 7.07
C ARG A 340 -17.69 19.04 5.80
N LEU A 341 -16.90 18.39 4.93
CA LEU A 341 -16.49 18.94 3.63
C LEU A 341 -17.69 19.27 2.73
N ARG A 342 -18.73 18.43 2.67
CA ARG A 342 -19.96 18.72 1.90
C ARG A 342 -20.67 19.97 2.43
N VAL A 343 -20.77 20.13 3.75
CA VAL A 343 -21.36 21.33 4.38
C VAL A 343 -20.53 22.58 4.07
N GLU A 344 -19.20 22.52 4.25
CA GLU A 344 -18.28 23.64 3.93
C GLU A 344 -18.34 24.05 2.45
N LYS A 345 -18.63 23.11 1.54
CA LYS A 345 -18.82 23.36 0.09
C LYS A 345 -20.27 23.65 -0.30
N ASN A 346 -21.21 23.77 0.64
CA ASN A 346 -22.64 23.99 0.41
C ASN A 346 -23.35 22.93 -0.49
N ILE A 347 -22.88 21.69 -0.45
CA ILE A 347 -23.37 20.60 -1.31
C ILE A 347 -24.61 19.95 -0.67
N LYS A 348 -25.79 20.26 -1.21
CA LYS A 348 -27.10 19.80 -0.70
C LYS A 348 -27.56 18.45 -1.28
N HIS A 349 -26.92 17.91 -2.31
CA HIS A 349 -27.33 16.66 -2.94
C HIS A 349 -27.12 15.47 -1.99
N THR A 350 -28.16 14.68 -1.75
CA THR A 350 -28.10 13.44 -0.94
C THR A 350 -27.63 12.25 -1.79
N SER A 351 -26.87 11.32 -1.21
CA SER A 351 -26.54 10.08 -1.90
C SER A 351 -27.76 9.17 -2.05
N ARG A 352 -27.75 8.30 -3.08
CA ARG A 352 -28.78 7.26 -3.23
C ARG A 352 -28.46 6.10 -2.28
N GLU A 353 -29.40 5.71 -1.43
CA GLU A 353 -29.24 4.54 -0.55
C GLU A 353 -29.03 3.27 -1.41
N ARG A 354 -27.93 2.55 -1.19
CA ARG A 354 -27.65 1.26 -1.84
C ARG A 354 -27.57 0.16 -0.80
N LYS A 355 -28.20 -0.98 -1.07
CA LYS A 355 -28.12 -2.19 -0.24
C LYS A 355 -27.55 -3.31 -1.10
N ILE A 356 -26.39 -3.81 -0.69
CA ILE A 356 -25.72 -4.96 -1.31
C ILE A 356 -25.87 -6.13 -0.35
N PHE A 357 -26.27 -7.28 -0.87
CA PHE A 357 -26.48 -8.49 -0.07
C PHE A 357 -25.57 -9.62 -0.56
N SER A 358 -24.45 -9.80 0.12
CA SER A 358 -23.65 -11.03 0.16
C SER A 358 -22.72 -10.97 1.37
N LYS A 359 -22.16 -12.09 1.81
CA LYS A 359 -20.96 -12.07 2.68
C LYS A 359 -19.84 -11.27 1.98
N LYS A 360 -19.05 -10.51 2.75
CA LYS A 360 -17.87 -9.78 2.26
C LYS A 360 -16.63 -10.15 3.08
N GLU A 361 -15.49 -9.89 2.48
CA GLU A 361 -14.15 -10.31 2.94
C GLU A 361 -13.19 -9.12 2.79
N PRO A 362 -12.01 -9.12 3.46
CA PRO A 362 -11.10 -7.98 3.41
C PRO A 362 -10.70 -7.55 1.98
N LYS A 363 -10.51 -8.50 1.04
CA LYS A 363 -10.22 -8.21 -0.38
C LYS A 363 -11.27 -7.31 -1.04
N HIS A 364 -12.55 -7.55 -0.75
CA HIS A 364 -13.66 -6.73 -1.23
C HIS A 364 -13.64 -5.32 -0.65
N VAL A 365 -13.30 -5.18 0.64
CA VAL A 365 -13.18 -3.87 1.30
C VAL A 365 -11.99 -3.10 0.73
N PHE A 366 -10.85 -3.77 0.52
CA PHE A 366 -9.66 -3.18 -0.09
C PHE A 366 -9.98 -2.58 -1.46
N ILE A 367 -10.60 -3.36 -2.37
CA ILE A 367 -10.98 -2.89 -3.71
C ILE A 367 -11.94 -1.69 -3.65
N LYS A 368 -12.95 -1.75 -2.76
CA LYS A 368 -13.85 -0.60 -2.57
C LYS A 368 -13.14 0.63 -2.00
N THR A 369 -12.06 0.44 -1.25
CA THR A 369 -11.22 1.53 -0.73
C THR A 369 -10.31 2.10 -1.83
N THR A 370 -9.78 1.27 -2.73
CA THR A 370 -9.03 1.75 -3.89
C THR A 370 -9.91 2.52 -4.87
N GLU A 371 -11.17 2.10 -5.07
CA GLU A 371 -12.18 2.88 -5.80
C GLU A 371 -12.41 4.26 -5.16
N CYS A 372 -12.54 4.33 -3.83
CA CYS A 372 -12.67 5.61 -3.14
C CYS A 372 -11.44 6.51 -3.33
N LEU A 373 -10.23 5.94 -3.40
CA LEU A 373 -9.02 6.68 -3.76
C LEU A 373 -9.06 7.17 -5.23
N GLU A 374 -9.53 6.35 -6.18
CA GLU A 374 -9.71 6.75 -7.59
C GLU A 374 -10.70 7.93 -7.71
N LYS A 375 -11.86 7.87 -7.05
CA LYS A 375 -12.83 8.99 -6.99
C LYS A 375 -12.22 10.25 -6.35
N LEU A 376 -11.49 10.08 -5.25
CA LEU A 376 -10.78 11.19 -4.59
C LEU A 376 -9.67 11.79 -5.48
N ASN A 377 -9.01 10.99 -6.32
CA ASN A 377 -8.05 11.48 -7.31
C ASN A 377 -8.73 12.42 -8.31
N ILE A 378 -9.87 12.02 -8.88
CA ILE A 378 -10.67 12.86 -9.79
C ILE A 378 -11.04 14.19 -9.10
N TYR A 379 -11.43 14.14 -7.82
CA TYR A 379 -11.76 15.34 -7.05
C TYR A 379 -10.53 16.26 -6.88
N ARG A 380 -9.37 15.69 -6.52
CA ARG A 380 -8.10 16.43 -6.41
C ARG A 380 -7.67 17.09 -7.72
N LYS A 381 -7.78 16.37 -8.85
CA LYS A 381 -7.55 16.94 -10.20
C LYS A 381 -8.46 18.15 -10.43
N HIS A 382 -9.76 18.00 -10.14
CA HIS A 382 -10.77 19.05 -10.34
C HIS A 382 -10.50 20.33 -9.54
N ILE A 383 -9.93 20.22 -8.32
CA ILE A 383 -9.59 21.38 -7.48
C ILE A 383 -8.12 21.81 -7.56
N GLY A 384 -7.34 21.26 -8.50
CA GLY A 384 -5.94 21.65 -8.71
C GLY A 384 -4.95 21.21 -7.61
N LEU A 385 -5.31 20.24 -6.76
CA LEU A 385 -4.38 19.68 -5.76
C LEU A 385 -3.41 18.63 -6.33
N GLY A 386 -3.44 18.39 -7.64
CA GLY A 386 -2.59 17.40 -8.31
C GLY A 386 -2.98 15.95 -7.99
N GLU A 387 -2.49 15.03 -8.82
CA GLU A 387 -2.96 13.64 -8.83
C GLU A 387 -2.34 12.78 -7.72
N ILE A 388 -3.03 11.71 -7.34
CA ILE A 388 -2.49 10.66 -6.48
C ILE A 388 -2.20 9.39 -7.28
N THR A 389 -1.15 8.68 -6.89
CA THR A 389 -0.83 7.38 -7.48
C THR A 389 -1.89 6.33 -7.22
N LYS A 390 -2.20 5.55 -8.26
CA LYS A 390 -3.05 4.36 -8.17
C LYS A 390 -2.51 3.38 -7.13
N VAL A 391 -3.41 2.74 -6.40
CA VAL A 391 -3.09 1.62 -5.52
C VAL A 391 -3.35 0.33 -6.27
N HIS A 392 -2.32 -0.47 -6.49
CA HIS A 392 -2.48 -1.82 -7.01
C HIS A 392 -2.92 -2.75 -5.88
N HIS A 393 -3.73 -3.75 -6.21
CA HIS A 393 -4.05 -4.81 -5.26
C HIS A 393 -2.87 -5.78 -5.19
N PRO A 394 -2.29 -6.03 -4.00
CA PRO A 394 -1.13 -6.91 -3.90
C PRO A 394 -1.54 -8.37 -4.20
N LEU A 395 -0.67 -9.13 -4.85
CA LEU A 395 -0.90 -10.55 -5.18
C LEU A 395 -0.61 -11.48 -3.99
N ARG A 396 -1.26 -11.19 -2.85
CA ARG A 396 -1.22 -11.95 -1.59
C ARG A 396 -2.52 -11.74 -0.81
N GLU A 397 -2.77 -12.58 0.20
CA GLU A 397 -3.97 -12.46 1.04
C GLU A 397 -4.07 -11.05 1.64
N ILE A 398 -5.26 -10.44 1.49
CA ILE A 398 -5.61 -9.17 2.12
C ILE A 398 -6.09 -9.47 3.53
N THR A 399 -5.38 -8.96 4.53
CA THR A 399 -5.83 -9.00 5.93
C THR A 399 -6.47 -7.66 6.32
N PRO A 400 -7.13 -7.55 7.48
CA PRO A 400 -7.61 -6.26 7.98
C PRO A 400 -6.50 -5.20 8.18
N ASN A 401 -5.21 -5.58 8.19
CA ASN A 401 -4.10 -4.63 8.25
C ASN A 401 -3.97 -3.84 6.93
N GLU A 402 -3.94 -4.52 5.78
CA GLU A 402 -3.85 -3.90 4.46
C GLU A 402 -5.07 -3.02 4.17
N VAL A 403 -6.25 -3.47 4.59
CA VAL A 403 -7.48 -2.65 4.51
C VAL A 403 -7.35 -1.41 5.38
N TYR A 404 -6.91 -1.55 6.64
CA TYR A 404 -6.70 -0.42 7.55
C TYR A 404 -5.70 0.60 6.99
N GLU A 405 -4.57 0.13 6.45
CA GLU A 405 -3.51 0.99 5.90
C GLU A 405 -3.96 1.74 4.63
N THR A 406 -4.70 1.07 3.75
CA THR A 406 -5.28 1.69 2.54
C THR A 406 -6.39 2.68 2.90
N MET A 407 -7.23 2.35 3.88
CA MET A 407 -8.25 3.25 4.42
C MET A 407 -7.62 4.44 5.16
N PHE A 408 -6.47 4.25 5.81
CA PHE A 408 -5.73 5.34 6.46
C PHE A 408 -5.10 6.27 5.43
N ARG A 409 -4.59 5.74 4.30
CA ARG A 409 -4.19 6.56 3.15
C ARG A 409 -5.37 7.41 2.66
N LEU A 410 -6.55 6.81 2.46
CA LEU A 410 -7.75 7.54 2.06
C LEU A 410 -8.11 8.67 3.05
N TYR A 411 -8.09 8.38 4.36
CA TYR A 411 -8.27 9.39 5.39
C TYR A 411 -7.23 10.52 5.28
N GLN A 412 -5.93 10.21 5.17
CA GLN A 412 -4.87 11.22 5.04
C GLN A 412 -5.04 12.08 3.77
N GLU A 413 -5.46 11.50 2.64
CA GLU A 413 -5.70 12.24 1.39
C GLU A 413 -6.91 13.19 1.53
N ILE A 414 -7.96 12.79 2.25
CA ILE A 414 -9.12 13.64 2.56
C ILE A 414 -8.71 14.81 3.48
N GLN A 415 -7.81 14.58 4.44
CA GLN A 415 -7.28 15.65 5.29
C GLN A 415 -6.48 16.69 4.48
N LEU A 416 -5.80 16.30 3.40
CA LEU A 416 -5.14 17.26 2.51
C LEU A 416 -6.13 18.18 1.77
N LEU A 417 -7.39 17.77 1.54
CA LEU A 417 -8.40 18.60 0.89
C LEU A 417 -8.78 19.86 1.69
N LYS A 418 -8.67 19.79 3.02
CA LYS A 418 -9.15 20.84 3.93
C LYS A 418 -8.23 22.06 4.00
N ASN A 419 -7.01 21.96 3.45
CA ASN A 419 -5.89 22.89 3.68
C ASN A 419 -5.56 23.14 5.18
N GLU A 420 -6.19 22.40 6.09
CA GLU A 420 -5.85 22.40 7.52
C GLU A 420 -4.47 21.74 7.67
N ASN A 421 -3.48 22.54 8.08
CA ASN A 421 -2.15 22.03 8.37
C ASN A 421 -2.21 21.03 9.54
N ILE A 422 -1.97 19.76 9.20
CA ILE A 422 -1.66 18.66 10.12
C ILE A 422 -2.90 18.09 10.84
N ILE A 423 -2.98 16.76 10.81
CA ILE A 423 -3.90 15.98 11.64
C ILE A 423 -3.49 16.19 13.12
N GLN A 424 -4.34 16.81 13.93
CA GLN A 424 -4.02 17.00 15.34
C GLN A 424 -3.92 15.65 16.06
N GLU A 425 -2.90 15.52 16.91
CA GLU A 425 -2.51 14.26 17.58
C GLU A 425 -3.66 13.56 18.31
N LYS A 426 -4.59 14.34 18.88
CA LYS A 426 -5.76 13.85 19.62
C LYS A 426 -6.73 13.04 18.76
N ASP A 427 -6.85 13.34 17.47
CA ASP A 427 -7.90 12.76 16.64
C ASP A 427 -7.48 11.41 16.03
N VAL A 428 -6.19 11.09 16.00
CA VAL A 428 -5.68 9.91 15.25
C VAL A 428 -5.93 8.59 15.98
N PHE A 429 -6.08 8.60 17.32
CA PHE A 429 -6.20 7.38 18.13
C PHE A 429 -7.37 7.33 19.11
N ASN A 430 -8.12 8.41 19.30
CA ASN A 430 -9.43 8.35 19.97
C ASN A 430 -10.50 7.83 18.99
N PHE A 431 -10.33 6.58 18.57
CA PHE A 431 -11.37 5.82 17.90
C PHE A 431 -12.36 5.30 18.93
N GLU A 432 -13.65 5.44 18.64
CA GLU A 432 -14.70 4.73 19.36
C GLU A 432 -14.44 3.21 19.24
N THR A 433 -14.43 2.50 20.37
CA THR A 433 -14.11 1.06 20.38
C THR A 433 -15.35 0.23 20.02
N PHE A 434 -15.47 -0.13 18.75
CA PHE A 434 -16.52 -1.05 18.30
C PHE A 434 -16.16 -2.51 18.65
N LYS A 435 -17.18 -3.31 18.99
CA LYS A 435 -17.08 -4.77 19.11
C LYS A 435 -17.77 -5.43 17.92
N GLU A 436 -17.39 -6.68 17.65
CA GLU A 436 -18.14 -7.62 16.76
C GLU A 436 -18.38 -7.17 15.32
N LYS A 437 -17.68 -6.13 14.83
CA LYS A 437 -17.73 -5.71 13.43
C LYS A 437 -17.09 -6.76 12.51
N THR A 438 -17.71 -6.93 11.35
CA THR A 438 -17.32 -7.83 10.26
C THR A 438 -16.81 -7.05 9.05
N SER A 439 -16.20 -7.73 8.08
CA SER A 439 -15.82 -7.11 6.80
C SER A 439 -17.03 -6.60 6.00
N MET A 440 -18.25 -7.09 6.26
CA MET A 440 -19.48 -6.60 5.65
C MET A 440 -19.90 -5.22 6.19
N ASP A 441 -19.75 -5.00 7.51
CA ASP A 441 -19.99 -3.69 8.12
C ASP A 441 -19.05 -2.64 7.54
N VAL A 442 -17.76 -2.98 7.42
CA VAL A 442 -16.74 -2.09 6.85
C VAL A 442 -16.98 -1.86 5.36
N PHE A 443 -17.35 -2.90 4.59
CA PHE A 443 -17.71 -2.75 3.17
C PHE A 443 -18.89 -1.78 2.98
N THR A 444 -19.89 -1.86 3.86
CA THR A 444 -21.06 -0.98 3.84
C THR A 444 -20.65 0.48 4.08
N GLN A 445 -19.72 0.74 4.99
CA GLN A 445 -19.19 2.09 5.19
C GLN A 445 -18.29 2.56 4.05
N ALA A 446 -17.45 1.69 3.46
CA ALA A 446 -16.67 2.02 2.27
C ALA A 446 -17.58 2.39 1.07
N LEU A 447 -18.75 1.74 0.95
CA LEU A 447 -19.79 2.13 -0.01
C LEU A 447 -20.39 3.51 0.30
N GLN A 448 -20.68 3.82 1.56
CA GLN A 448 -21.14 5.16 1.96
C GLN A 448 -20.07 6.25 1.71
N ILE A 449 -18.78 5.94 1.92
CA ILE A 449 -17.65 6.83 1.62
C ILE A 449 -17.57 7.12 0.11
N SER A 450 -17.62 6.08 -0.72
CA SER A 450 -17.73 6.21 -2.19
C SER A 450 -18.87 7.14 -2.58
N GLN A 451 -20.07 6.94 -2.02
CA GLN A 451 -21.24 7.76 -2.28
C GLN A 451 -21.10 9.23 -1.84
N LEU A 452 -20.41 9.49 -0.72
CA LEU A 452 -20.12 10.85 -0.28
C LEU A 452 -19.14 11.55 -1.23
N LEU A 453 -18.13 10.82 -1.74
CA LEU A 453 -17.23 11.32 -2.78
C LEU A 453 -17.98 11.63 -4.09
N ASP A 454 -18.95 10.81 -4.49
CA ASP A 454 -19.82 11.10 -5.64
C ASP A 454 -20.55 12.44 -5.48
N THR A 455 -21.10 12.71 -4.29
CA THR A 455 -21.76 14.01 -4.03
C THR A 455 -20.79 15.18 -4.03
N LEU A 456 -19.52 14.99 -3.66
CA LEU A 456 -18.47 16.03 -3.75
C LEU A 456 -18.08 16.33 -5.21
N LEU A 457 -18.08 15.31 -6.07
CA LEU A 457 -17.76 15.40 -7.49
C LEU A 457 -18.94 15.91 -8.34
N GLY A 458 -20.18 15.73 -7.87
CA GLY A 458 -21.39 16.09 -8.61
C GLY A 458 -21.55 15.24 -9.88
N SER A 459 -22.00 15.86 -10.98
CA SER A 459 -22.15 15.16 -12.27
C SER A 459 -20.85 14.64 -12.88
N LYS A 460 -19.68 15.04 -12.36
CA LYS A 460 -18.37 14.51 -12.75
C LYS A 460 -17.94 13.28 -11.93
N GLY A 461 -18.74 12.86 -10.96
CA GLY A 461 -18.44 11.73 -10.06
C GLY A 461 -19.09 10.41 -10.45
N GLU A 462 -20.19 10.46 -11.20
CA GLU A 462 -20.84 9.24 -11.67
C GLU A 462 -19.95 8.53 -12.68
N TYR A 463 -19.63 7.26 -12.45
CA TYR A 463 -18.89 6.46 -13.41
C TYR A 463 -19.61 6.43 -14.76
N THR A 464 -18.85 6.65 -15.81
CA THR A 464 -19.30 6.61 -17.20
C THR A 464 -19.08 5.20 -17.77
N PRO A 465 -19.68 4.85 -18.94
CA PRO A 465 -19.35 3.60 -19.61
C PRO A 465 -17.86 3.49 -20.01
N SER A 466 -17.14 4.61 -20.16
CA SER A 466 -15.69 4.64 -20.38
C SER A 466 -14.90 4.07 -19.20
N ASP A 467 -15.26 4.44 -17.97
CA ASP A 467 -14.60 3.92 -16.77
C ASP A 467 -14.82 2.41 -16.62
N VAL A 468 -16.04 1.95 -16.89
CA VAL A 468 -16.37 0.52 -16.90
C VAL A 468 -15.63 -0.20 -18.03
N PHE A 469 -15.53 0.39 -19.22
CA PHE A 469 -14.80 -0.18 -20.35
C PHE A 469 -13.32 -0.41 -20.02
N VAL A 470 -12.62 0.61 -19.51
CA VAL A 470 -11.21 0.52 -19.10
C VAL A 470 -11.01 -0.59 -18.07
N LYS A 471 -11.92 -0.69 -17.08
CA LYS A 471 -11.92 -1.73 -16.04
C LYS A 471 -12.13 -3.15 -16.59
N VAL A 472 -13.05 -3.33 -17.54
CA VAL A 472 -13.30 -4.64 -18.19
C VAL A 472 -12.14 -5.02 -19.12
N VAL A 473 -11.52 -4.08 -19.82
CA VAL A 473 -10.31 -4.34 -20.64
C VAL A 473 -9.14 -4.78 -19.75
N LEU A 474 -8.97 -4.19 -18.57
CA LEU A 474 -7.95 -4.60 -17.59
C LEU A 474 -8.18 -6.05 -17.14
N ILE A 475 -9.43 -6.41 -16.82
CA ILE A 475 -9.81 -7.79 -16.50
C ILE A 475 -9.56 -8.74 -17.67
N ARG A 476 -9.86 -8.31 -18.91
CA ARG A 476 -9.61 -9.11 -20.12
C ARG A 476 -8.11 -9.40 -20.27
N LYS A 477 -7.23 -8.41 -20.05
CA LYS A 477 -5.77 -8.62 -19.99
C LYS A 477 -5.39 -9.65 -18.90
N GLU A 478 -5.98 -9.56 -17.71
CA GLU A 478 -5.71 -10.52 -16.62
C GLU A 478 -6.11 -11.95 -16.97
N PHE A 479 -7.22 -12.15 -17.70
CA PHE A 479 -7.61 -13.47 -18.18
C PHE A 479 -6.77 -13.99 -19.35
N VAL A 480 -6.22 -13.12 -20.21
CA VAL A 480 -5.24 -13.53 -21.22
C VAL A 480 -3.98 -14.08 -20.52
N LEU A 481 -3.43 -13.35 -19.55
CA LEU A 481 -2.31 -13.79 -18.72
C LEU A 481 -2.61 -15.12 -17.99
N LEU A 482 -3.82 -15.29 -17.47
CA LEU A 482 -4.26 -16.54 -16.85
C LEU A 482 -4.26 -17.72 -17.86
N ARG A 483 -4.79 -17.51 -19.07
CA ARG A 483 -4.85 -18.54 -20.13
C ARG A 483 -3.45 -18.95 -20.59
N GLU A 484 -2.56 -17.98 -20.81
CA GLU A 484 -1.15 -18.24 -21.14
C GLU A 484 -0.49 -19.13 -20.07
N ARG A 485 -0.76 -18.85 -18.80
CA ARG A 485 -0.24 -19.63 -17.66
C ARG A 485 -0.83 -21.02 -17.52
N LEU A 486 -2.05 -21.24 -18.00
CA LEU A 486 -2.72 -22.53 -18.04
C LEU A 486 -2.49 -23.31 -19.36
N GLY A 487 -1.76 -22.75 -20.32
CA GLY A 487 -1.55 -23.37 -21.64
C GLY A 487 -2.80 -23.40 -22.53
N VAL A 488 -3.74 -22.48 -22.32
CA VAL A 488 -5.01 -22.42 -23.06
C VAL A 488 -4.88 -21.56 -24.31
N SER A 489 -4.53 -22.19 -25.44
CA SER A 489 -4.44 -21.53 -26.75
C SER A 489 -5.75 -21.64 -27.54
N THR A 490 -6.61 -20.63 -27.43
CA THR A 490 -7.80 -20.48 -28.30
C THR A 490 -7.88 -19.05 -28.79
N ASP A 491 -8.15 -18.88 -30.08
CA ASP A 491 -8.52 -17.59 -30.65
C ASP A 491 -9.92 -17.19 -30.15
N VAL A 492 -10.06 -15.94 -29.71
CA VAL A 492 -11.29 -15.38 -29.12
C VAL A 492 -11.63 -14.04 -29.78
N GLU A 493 -10.95 -13.62 -30.84
CA GLU A 493 -10.99 -12.24 -31.34
C GLU A 493 -12.27 -11.89 -32.14
N ASN A 494 -13.03 -12.88 -32.59
CA ASN A 494 -14.19 -12.68 -33.47
C ASN A 494 -15.53 -12.50 -32.72
N PHE A 495 -15.84 -11.28 -32.27
CA PHE A 495 -17.18 -10.88 -31.82
C PHE A 495 -17.75 -9.75 -32.70
N GLN A 496 -19.03 -9.81 -33.06
CA GLN A 496 -19.70 -8.71 -33.75
C GLN A 496 -20.23 -7.70 -32.73
N PHE A 497 -19.82 -6.44 -32.87
CA PHE A 497 -20.29 -5.33 -32.05
C PHE A 497 -21.83 -5.21 -32.09
N GLU A 498 -22.47 -5.20 -30.92
CA GLU A 498 -23.92 -5.09 -30.78
C GLU A 498 -24.32 -3.70 -30.28
N GLU A 499 -24.97 -2.90 -31.13
CA GLU A 499 -25.51 -1.58 -30.76
C GLU A 499 -26.71 -1.65 -29.80
N GLY A 500 -27.07 -0.50 -29.21
CA GLY A 500 -28.29 -0.35 -28.41
C GLY A 500 -28.25 -0.97 -27.01
N LYS A 501 -27.10 -1.49 -26.54
CA LYS A 501 -26.97 -2.07 -25.19
C LYS A 501 -27.10 -1.01 -24.11
N THR A 502 -27.46 -1.46 -22.92
CA THR A 502 -27.69 -0.64 -21.73
C THR A 502 -26.85 -1.17 -20.55
N PRO A 503 -26.73 -0.42 -19.43
CA PRO A 503 -26.08 -0.94 -18.23
C PRO A 503 -26.78 -2.19 -17.65
N LYS A 504 -28.06 -2.46 -17.98
CA LYS A 504 -28.75 -3.70 -17.59
C LYS A 504 -28.15 -4.91 -18.28
N ASP A 505 -27.91 -4.84 -19.59
CA ASP A 505 -27.35 -5.94 -20.38
C ASP A 505 -25.92 -6.25 -19.93
N ASN A 506 -25.14 -5.21 -19.61
CA ASN A 506 -23.79 -5.34 -19.05
C ASN A 506 -23.81 -5.97 -17.65
N MET A 507 -24.79 -5.60 -16.82
CA MET A 507 -24.94 -6.18 -15.49
C MET A 507 -25.32 -7.68 -15.56
N GLU A 508 -26.24 -8.06 -16.45
CA GLU A 508 -26.61 -9.45 -16.71
C GLU A 508 -25.40 -10.24 -17.23
N LYS A 509 -24.61 -9.67 -18.15
CA LYS A 509 -23.36 -10.27 -18.63
C LYS A 509 -22.31 -10.44 -17.53
N ALA A 510 -22.17 -9.46 -16.63
CA ALA A 510 -21.26 -9.55 -15.48
C ALA A 510 -21.66 -10.67 -14.50
N PHE A 511 -22.96 -10.98 -14.37
CA PHE A 511 -23.42 -12.14 -13.61
C PHE A 511 -23.13 -13.48 -14.31
N GLU A 512 -23.22 -13.56 -15.64
CA GLU A 512 -22.75 -14.72 -16.40
C GLU A 512 -21.25 -14.96 -16.15
N ILE A 513 -20.43 -13.90 -16.22
CA ILE A 513 -18.98 -13.95 -15.97
C ILE A 513 -18.68 -14.43 -14.56
N LEU A 514 -19.33 -13.89 -13.51
CA LEU A 514 -19.13 -14.35 -12.14
C LEU A 514 -19.50 -15.82 -11.94
N LYS A 515 -20.54 -16.31 -12.63
CA LYS A 515 -20.93 -17.73 -12.57
C LYS A 515 -19.84 -18.63 -13.18
N LEU A 516 -19.26 -18.25 -14.32
CA LEU A 516 -18.15 -18.99 -14.95
C LEU A 516 -16.87 -18.92 -14.09
N LEU A 517 -16.57 -17.75 -13.53
CA LEU A 517 -15.41 -17.59 -12.63
C LEU A 517 -15.56 -18.44 -11.36
N ASN A 518 -16.75 -18.55 -10.77
CA ASN A 518 -17.02 -19.49 -9.68
C ASN A 518 -16.76 -20.95 -10.07
N GLN A 519 -17.08 -21.37 -11.30
CA GLN A 519 -16.78 -22.73 -11.79
C GLN A 519 -15.27 -22.98 -11.94
N ILE A 520 -14.50 -21.99 -12.39
CA ILE A 520 -13.04 -22.11 -12.46
C ILE A 520 -12.45 -22.12 -11.03
N ARG A 521 -12.98 -21.28 -10.12
CA ARG A 521 -12.59 -21.25 -8.71
C ARG A 521 -12.83 -22.59 -8.02
N SER A 522 -14.02 -23.20 -8.17
CA SER A 522 -14.32 -24.50 -7.56
C SER A 522 -13.46 -25.64 -8.14
N ARG A 523 -13.17 -25.65 -9.45
CA ARG A 523 -12.17 -26.55 -10.05
C ARG A 523 -10.75 -26.32 -9.52
N SER A 524 -10.41 -25.09 -9.11
CA SER A 524 -9.11 -24.74 -8.52
C SER A 524 -9.04 -24.98 -6.99
N GLY A 525 -10.04 -25.66 -6.40
CA GLY A 525 -10.10 -25.90 -4.95
C GLY A 525 -10.52 -24.69 -4.12
N ILE A 526 -10.98 -23.60 -4.74
CA ILE A 526 -11.43 -22.38 -4.07
C ILE A 526 -12.95 -22.46 -3.86
N PHE A 527 -13.42 -22.25 -2.63
CA PHE A 527 -14.85 -22.30 -2.32
C PHE A 527 -15.68 -21.25 -3.07
N GLU A 528 -16.85 -21.63 -3.55
CA GLU A 528 -17.75 -20.76 -4.32
C GLU A 528 -18.27 -19.59 -3.46
N ASN A 529 -18.25 -18.38 -4.03
CA ASN A 529 -18.85 -17.22 -3.40
C ASN A 529 -20.34 -17.16 -3.75
N GLU A 530 -21.19 -16.77 -2.79
CA GLU A 530 -22.56 -16.37 -3.10
C GLU A 530 -22.56 -15.21 -4.11
N LEU A 531 -23.23 -15.41 -5.26
CA LEU A 531 -23.37 -14.36 -6.26
C LEU A 531 -24.07 -13.13 -5.64
N PRO A 532 -23.56 -11.90 -5.87
CA PRO A 532 -24.13 -10.71 -5.27
C PRO A 532 -25.55 -10.47 -5.79
N LYS A 533 -26.50 -10.22 -4.89
CA LYS A 533 -27.89 -9.95 -5.28
C LYS A 533 -28.09 -8.48 -5.62
N TYR A 534 -28.44 -8.17 -6.88
CA TYR A 534 -28.85 -6.83 -7.30
C TYR A 534 -30.32 -6.55 -6.94
N ARG A 535 -30.66 -5.30 -6.60
CA ARG A 535 -32.01 -4.88 -6.21
C ARG A 535 -32.75 -4.24 -7.39
N GLN A 536 -34.06 -4.43 -7.46
CA GLN A 536 -34.92 -3.85 -8.51
C GLN A 536 -34.68 -2.33 -8.69
N GLY A 537 -34.45 -1.92 -9.93
CA GLY A 537 -34.13 -0.55 -10.36
C GLY A 537 -33.64 -0.55 -11.82
N LYS A 538 -33.43 0.63 -12.42
CA LYS A 538 -32.73 0.76 -13.70
C LYS A 538 -31.22 0.85 -13.42
N PRO A 539 -30.39 -0.12 -13.87
CA PRO A 539 -28.96 -0.10 -13.58
C PRO A 539 -28.24 1.11 -14.17
N LEU A 540 -27.23 1.58 -13.45
CA LEU A 540 -26.29 2.63 -13.89
C LEU A 540 -24.93 2.02 -14.24
N PRO A 541 -24.05 2.72 -14.99
CA PRO A 541 -22.70 2.22 -15.25
C PRO A 541 -21.91 1.98 -13.95
N GLU A 542 -22.15 2.77 -12.90
CA GLU A 542 -21.58 2.52 -11.58
C GLU A 542 -22.04 1.19 -10.95
N ASP A 543 -23.29 0.77 -11.13
CA ASP A 543 -23.75 -0.54 -10.64
C ASP A 543 -22.97 -1.67 -11.32
N VAL A 544 -22.70 -1.52 -12.62
CA VAL A 544 -21.85 -2.44 -13.40
C VAL A 544 -20.41 -2.39 -12.89
N PHE A 545 -19.84 -1.20 -12.65
CA PHE A 545 -18.48 -1.04 -12.10
C PHE A 545 -18.32 -1.79 -10.77
N ASN A 546 -19.27 -1.65 -9.84
CA ASN A 546 -19.24 -2.33 -8.55
C ASN A 546 -19.28 -3.88 -8.68
N ILE A 547 -19.91 -4.42 -9.73
CA ILE A 547 -19.92 -5.88 -9.98
C ILE A 547 -18.62 -6.32 -10.66
N VAL A 548 -18.09 -5.50 -11.56
CA VAL A 548 -16.78 -5.67 -12.20
C VAL A 548 -15.64 -5.68 -11.17
N ASP A 549 -15.74 -4.93 -10.08
CA ASP A 549 -14.81 -5.01 -8.95
C ASP A 549 -14.84 -6.35 -8.19
N TYR A 550 -15.98 -7.06 -8.13
CA TYR A 550 -16.01 -8.42 -7.58
C TYR A 550 -15.29 -9.41 -8.50
N ILE A 551 -15.42 -9.23 -9.82
CA ILE A 551 -14.70 -10.04 -10.80
C ILE A 551 -13.18 -9.87 -10.59
N ILE A 552 -12.68 -8.65 -10.36
CA ILE A 552 -11.26 -8.40 -10.01
C ILE A 552 -10.85 -9.10 -8.71
N ALA A 553 -11.67 -9.02 -7.66
CA ALA A 553 -11.39 -9.65 -6.36
C ALA A 553 -11.15 -11.17 -6.50
N ASP A 554 -12.03 -11.82 -7.27
CA ASP A 554 -12.03 -13.27 -7.45
C ASP A 554 -10.96 -13.74 -8.46
N ILE A 555 -10.58 -12.91 -9.46
CA ILE A 555 -9.41 -13.16 -10.31
C ILE A 555 -8.12 -13.13 -9.50
N ILE A 556 -7.95 -12.16 -8.60
CA ILE A 556 -6.70 -12.03 -7.85
C ILE A 556 -6.53 -13.22 -6.91
N GLU A 557 -7.62 -13.67 -6.28
CA GLU A 557 -7.63 -14.93 -5.53
C GLU A 557 -7.25 -16.13 -6.39
N LEU A 558 -7.82 -16.26 -7.59
CA LEU A 558 -7.47 -17.33 -8.52
C LEU A 558 -5.99 -17.27 -8.94
N LYS A 559 -5.45 -16.09 -9.23
CA LYS A 559 -4.03 -15.86 -9.54
C LYS A 559 -3.13 -16.26 -8.38
N MET A 560 -3.52 -15.97 -7.13
CA MET A 560 -2.77 -16.39 -5.94
C MET A 560 -2.72 -17.91 -5.81
N THR A 561 -3.86 -18.60 -5.90
CA THR A 561 -3.94 -20.07 -5.83
C THR A 561 -3.09 -20.73 -6.92
N LEU A 562 -3.02 -20.14 -8.11
CA LEU A 562 -2.23 -20.63 -9.24
C LEU A 562 -0.77 -20.12 -9.26
N GLY A 563 -0.32 -19.40 -8.23
CA GLY A 563 1.06 -18.90 -8.12
C GLY A 563 1.45 -17.80 -9.14
N ILE A 564 0.47 -17.15 -9.79
CA ILE A 564 0.67 -16.14 -10.82
C ILE A 564 1.02 -14.79 -10.17
N THR A 565 2.32 -14.50 -10.11
CA THR A 565 2.88 -13.28 -9.48
C THR A 565 3.08 -12.09 -10.43
N GLN A 566 2.62 -12.21 -11.69
CA GLN A 566 2.68 -11.16 -12.69
C GLN A 566 1.50 -10.19 -12.54
N TYR A 567 1.76 -8.91 -12.74
CA TYR A 567 0.75 -7.87 -12.94
C TYR A 567 0.60 -7.62 -14.44
N VAL A 568 -0.62 -7.28 -14.89
CA VAL A 568 -0.81 -6.71 -16.24
C VAL A 568 -0.52 -5.22 -16.21
N GLU A 569 -0.13 -4.68 -17.36
CA GLU A 569 -0.03 -3.24 -17.57
C GLU A 569 -1.39 -2.57 -17.46
N ASP A 570 -1.41 -1.37 -16.90
CA ASP A 570 -2.60 -0.53 -16.85
C ASP A 570 -3.18 -0.27 -18.25
N VAL A 571 -4.43 0.20 -18.27
CA VAL A 571 -5.18 0.50 -19.49
C VAL A 571 -5.37 2.00 -19.55
N GLU A 572 -4.91 2.63 -20.63
CA GLU A 572 -5.12 4.05 -20.88
C GLU A 572 -6.62 4.39 -20.89
N PHE A 573 -6.96 5.57 -20.37
CA PHE A 573 -8.36 6.00 -20.36
C PHE A 573 -8.82 6.34 -21.79
N VAL A 574 -9.89 5.66 -22.24
CA VAL A 574 -10.49 5.93 -23.55
C VAL A 574 -11.86 6.54 -23.36
N SER A 575 -12.03 7.79 -23.81
CA SER A 575 -13.29 8.53 -23.74
C SER A 575 -14.36 7.99 -24.70
N GLU A 576 -15.57 8.56 -24.59
CA GLU A 576 -16.69 8.37 -25.55
C GLU A 576 -17.19 6.92 -25.72
N LYS A 577 -16.89 6.04 -24.76
CA LYS A 577 -17.46 4.68 -24.77
C LYS A 577 -18.93 4.69 -24.38
N THR A 578 -19.65 3.75 -24.97
CA THR A 578 -21.07 3.49 -24.74
C THR A 578 -21.25 2.15 -24.03
N PRO A 579 -22.43 1.84 -23.47
CA PRO A 579 -22.66 0.53 -22.86
C PRO A 579 -22.45 -0.65 -23.82
N SER A 580 -22.63 -0.47 -25.15
CA SER A 580 -22.31 -1.49 -26.16
C SER A 580 -20.83 -1.86 -26.22
N HIS A 581 -19.92 -0.88 -26.10
CA HIS A 581 -18.49 -1.14 -26.03
C HIS A 581 -18.12 -1.94 -24.77
N VAL A 582 -18.79 -1.67 -23.65
CA VAL A 582 -18.63 -2.45 -22.41
C VAL A 582 -19.14 -3.89 -22.62
N TYR A 583 -20.31 -4.04 -23.25
CA TYR A 583 -20.91 -5.35 -23.53
C TYR A 583 -20.00 -6.23 -24.37
N GLU A 584 -19.43 -5.68 -25.45
CA GLU A 584 -18.43 -6.35 -26.31
C GLU A 584 -17.26 -6.88 -25.49
N GLN A 585 -16.61 -6.03 -24.68
CA GLN A 585 -15.45 -6.46 -23.89
C GLN A 585 -15.83 -7.50 -22.83
N MET A 586 -17.05 -7.45 -22.30
CA MET A 586 -17.59 -8.47 -21.40
C MET A 586 -17.89 -9.80 -22.10
N GLU A 587 -18.40 -9.80 -23.34
CA GLU A 587 -18.64 -11.04 -24.10
C GLU A 587 -17.32 -11.69 -24.56
N LEU A 588 -16.33 -10.89 -24.97
CA LEU A 588 -14.96 -11.38 -25.22
C LEU A 588 -14.37 -12.02 -23.95
N LEU A 589 -14.50 -11.35 -22.81
CA LEU A 589 -14.09 -11.84 -21.49
C LEU A 589 -14.81 -13.15 -21.10
N LYS A 590 -16.11 -13.25 -21.33
CA LYS A 590 -16.90 -14.47 -21.11
C LYS A 590 -16.35 -15.64 -21.94
N ARG A 591 -16.03 -15.42 -23.22
CA ARG A 591 -15.45 -16.46 -24.09
C ARG A 591 -14.04 -16.90 -23.65
N LEU A 592 -13.22 -15.98 -23.12
CA LEU A 592 -11.93 -16.34 -22.50
C LEU A 592 -12.15 -17.34 -21.34
N LEU A 593 -13.12 -17.07 -20.46
CA LEU A 593 -13.50 -17.96 -19.35
C LEU A 593 -14.01 -19.32 -19.83
N GLU A 594 -14.92 -19.33 -20.82
CA GLU A 594 -15.46 -20.56 -21.40
C GLU A 594 -14.35 -21.44 -22.01
N SER A 595 -13.33 -20.85 -22.64
CA SER A 595 -12.20 -21.62 -23.18
C SER A 595 -11.37 -22.32 -22.11
N ILE A 596 -11.17 -21.71 -20.93
CA ILE A 596 -10.51 -22.35 -19.78
C ILE A 596 -11.35 -23.54 -19.31
N ILE A 597 -12.67 -23.35 -19.19
CA ILE A 597 -13.60 -24.39 -18.71
C ILE A 597 -13.67 -25.58 -19.68
N TYR A 598 -13.65 -25.32 -20.99
CA TYR A 598 -13.73 -26.36 -22.03
C TYR A 598 -12.50 -27.27 -22.06
N GLN A 599 -11.30 -26.71 -21.93
CA GLN A 599 -10.06 -27.49 -21.96
C GLN A 599 -10.01 -28.49 -20.79
N TYR A 600 -10.35 -28.06 -19.58
CA TYR A 600 -10.45 -28.91 -18.38
C TYR A 600 -11.78 -29.69 -18.23
N SER A 601 -12.55 -29.88 -19.30
CA SER A 601 -13.71 -30.79 -19.28
C SER A 601 -13.56 -32.00 -20.22
N HIS A 602 -12.40 -32.13 -20.88
CA HIS A 602 -12.07 -33.22 -21.81
C HIS A 602 -10.80 -33.99 -21.37
N GLU A 603 -10.26 -33.64 -20.20
CA GLU A 603 -9.24 -34.36 -19.42
C GLU A 603 -9.90 -34.98 -18.18
#